data_AF-A0A920W229-F1
#
_entry.id   AF-A0A920W229-F1
#
_cell.length_a   1.000
_cell.length_b   1.000
_cell.length_c   1.000
_cell.angle_alpha   90.00
_cell.angle_beta   90.00
_cell.angle_gamma   90.00
#
_symmetry.space_group_name_H-M   'P 1'
#
loop_
_entity.id
_entity.type
_entity.pdbx_description
1 polymer ?
#
loop_
_entity_poly.entity_id
_entity_poly.type
_entity_poly.pdbx_seq_one_letter_code
_entity_poly.pdbx_strand_id
1 'polypeptide(L)'
;MTTHPVVVEAMCRVLKDFSVGQITISDSPALGSLEAVASKAGYDLLKKKYGVKIVPLTNPIPFETEENIPHLKIAGCLQDFDRIINLPKIKSHCQMGMTVAIKNLFGLVIGKRKPILHCLVKNDKI
;
A
#
# COMPACT_ATOMS: atom_id res chain seq x y z
N MET A 1 -3.50 -9.81 4.26
CA MET A 1 -4.59 -9.80 3.26
C MET A 1 -4.28 -8.77 2.19
N THR A 2 -4.01 -9.22 0.97
CA THR A 2 -3.71 -8.40 -0.23
C THR A 2 -4.92 -8.31 -1.16
N THR A 3 -4.90 -7.36 -2.10
CA THR A 3 -5.89 -7.27 -3.19
C THR A 3 -5.86 -8.55 -4.04
N HIS A 4 -7.03 -8.97 -4.56
CA HIS A 4 -7.08 -10.20 -5.35
C HIS A 4 -6.36 -9.99 -6.70
N PRO A 5 -5.53 -10.94 -7.18
CA PRO A 5 -4.74 -10.76 -8.40
C PRO A 5 -5.58 -10.38 -9.63
N VAL A 6 -6.79 -10.90 -9.77
CA VAL A 6 -7.73 -10.55 -10.86
C VAL A 6 -8.05 -9.04 -10.90
N VAL A 7 -8.20 -8.40 -9.73
CA VAL A 7 -8.47 -6.96 -9.66
C VAL A 7 -7.24 -6.17 -10.06
N VAL A 8 -6.06 -6.60 -9.61
CA VAL A 8 -4.79 -5.97 -9.98
C VAL A 8 -4.52 -6.13 -11.48
N GLU A 9 -4.79 -7.31 -12.03
CA GLU A 9 -4.69 -7.59 -13.46
C GLU A 9 -5.61 -6.70 -14.30
N ALA A 10 -6.87 -6.55 -13.89
CA ALA A 10 -7.81 -5.67 -14.56
C ALA A 10 -7.29 -4.23 -14.60
N MET A 11 -6.69 -3.75 -13.49
CA MET A 11 -6.05 -2.43 -13.46
C MET A 11 -4.83 -2.37 -14.40
N CYS A 12 -3.95 -3.37 -14.37
CA CYS A 12 -2.80 -3.43 -15.27
C CYS A 12 -3.21 -3.37 -16.74
N ARG A 13 -4.29 -4.08 -17.13
CA ARG A 13 -4.85 -4.03 -18.49
C ARG A 13 -5.27 -2.61 -18.85
N VAL A 14 -6.10 -1.98 -18.02
CA VAL A 14 -6.57 -0.61 -18.27
C VAL A 14 -5.38 0.36 -18.40
N LEU A 15 -4.38 0.28 -17.51
CA LEU A 15 -3.19 1.13 -17.60
C LEU A 15 -2.41 0.92 -18.90
N LYS A 16 -2.34 -0.32 -19.40
CA LYS A 16 -1.72 -0.60 -20.71
C LYS A 16 -2.55 -0.07 -21.87
N ASP A 17 -3.88 -0.13 -21.79
CA ASP A 17 -4.77 0.46 -22.80
C ASP A 17 -4.56 2.00 -22.89
N PHE A 18 -4.23 2.64 -21.77
CA PHE A 18 -3.82 4.05 -21.70
C PHE A 18 -2.35 4.31 -22.05
N SER A 19 -1.62 3.33 -22.59
CA SER A 19 -0.20 3.43 -22.96
C SER A 19 0.74 3.80 -21.79
N VAL A 20 0.40 3.42 -20.56
CA VAL A 20 1.29 3.65 -19.41
C VAL A 20 2.56 2.80 -19.54
N GLY A 21 3.70 3.50 -19.65
CA GLY A 21 5.01 2.88 -19.89
C GLY A 21 5.49 2.03 -18.71
N GLN A 22 5.43 2.56 -17.49
CA GLN A 22 5.90 1.89 -16.28
C GLN A 22 4.77 1.70 -15.27
N ILE A 23 4.54 0.45 -14.87
CA ILE A 23 3.58 0.08 -13.84
C ILE A 23 4.36 -0.57 -12.69
N THR A 24 4.15 -0.07 -11.49
CA THR A 24 4.80 -0.55 -10.28
C THR A 24 3.76 -0.90 -9.23
N ILE A 25 3.93 -2.06 -8.60
CA ILE A 25 3.14 -2.50 -7.45
C ILE A 25 4.03 -2.39 -6.21
N SER A 26 3.55 -1.67 -5.20
CA SER A 26 4.29 -1.45 -3.96
C SER A 26 3.36 -1.63 -2.76
N ASP A 27 3.92 -2.19 -1.70
CA ASP A 27 3.28 -2.31 -0.39
C ASP A 27 4.39 -2.36 0.69
N SER A 28 3.99 -2.27 1.96
CA SER A 28 4.88 -2.48 3.10
C SER A 28 4.30 -3.58 4.01
N PRO A 29 4.49 -4.87 3.68
CA PRO A 29 4.01 -5.94 4.54
C PRO A 29 4.53 -5.80 5.97
N ALA A 30 3.67 -6.07 6.95
CA ALA A 30 4.08 -6.05 8.36
C ALA A 30 5.00 -7.22 8.71
N LEU A 31 4.87 -8.34 7.99
CA LEU A 31 5.63 -9.57 8.15
C LEU A 31 6.05 -10.10 6.78
N GLY A 32 7.31 -10.51 6.65
CA GLY A 32 7.89 -11.00 5.40
C GLY A 32 8.30 -9.90 4.43
N SER A 33 9.00 -10.30 3.36
CA SER A 33 9.36 -9.39 2.27
C SER A 33 8.17 -9.16 1.33
N LEU A 34 8.19 -8.03 0.61
CA LEU A 34 7.17 -7.74 -0.40
C LEU A 34 7.14 -8.81 -1.48
N GLU A 35 8.30 -9.27 -1.92
CA GLU A 35 8.46 -10.26 -2.97
C GLU A 35 7.78 -11.58 -2.57
N ALA A 36 8.01 -12.06 -1.34
CA ALA A 36 7.40 -13.29 -0.85
C ALA A 36 5.88 -13.17 -0.72
N VAL A 37 5.39 -12.03 -0.21
CA VAL A 37 3.95 -11.77 -0.07
C VAL A 37 3.27 -11.65 -1.43
N ALA A 38 3.91 -10.96 -2.39
CA ALA A 38 3.40 -10.78 -3.74
C ALA A 38 3.36 -12.11 -4.52
N SER A 39 4.39 -12.94 -4.39
CA SER A 39 4.42 -14.28 -5.00
C SER A 39 3.30 -15.15 -4.45
N LYS A 40 3.13 -15.19 -3.12
CA LYS A 40 2.02 -15.90 -2.47
C LYS A 40 0.63 -15.36 -2.86
N ALA A 41 0.54 -14.08 -3.22
CA ALA A 41 -0.68 -13.45 -3.72
C ALA A 41 -0.92 -13.67 -5.22
N GLY A 42 -0.01 -14.35 -5.94
CA GLY A 42 -0.13 -14.65 -7.36
C GLY A 42 0.27 -13.52 -8.30
N TYR A 43 1.01 -12.51 -7.81
CA TYR A 43 1.38 -11.34 -8.63
C TYR A 43 2.53 -11.61 -9.61
N ASP A 44 3.21 -12.76 -9.49
CA ASP A 44 4.31 -13.15 -10.39
C ASP A 44 3.86 -13.24 -11.86
N LEU A 45 2.61 -13.62 -12.10
CA LEU A 45 2.02 -13.66 -13.45
C LEU A 45 1.89 -12.26 -14.05
N LEU A 46 1.62 -11.25 -13.23
CA LEU A 46 1.49 -9.86 -13.67
C LEU A 46 2.83 -9.31 -14.13
N LYS A 47 3.92 -9.68 -13.44
CA LYS A 47 5.29 -9.32 -13.84
C LYS A 47 5.61 -9.86 -15.23
N LYS A 48 5.26 -11.12 -15.49
CA LYS A 48 5.48 -11.76 -16.80
C LYS A 48 4.60 -11.17 -17.91
N LYS A 49 3.31 -10.94 -17.62
CA LYS A 49 2.32 -10.55 -18.64
C LYS A 49 2.34 -9.06 -18.97
N TYR A 50 2.60 -8.19 -18.00
CA TYR A 50 2.48 -6.74 -18.15
C TYR A 50 3.80 -5.98 -17.90
N GLY A 51 4.86 -6.69 -17.53
CA GLY A 51 6.15 -6.07 -17.19
C GLY A 51 6.11 -5.25 -15.91
N VAL A 52 5.17 -5.53 -14.98
CA VAL A 52 5.07 -4.76 -13.74
C VAL A 52 6.30 -4.97 -12.87
N LYS A 53 6.78 -3.90 -12.24
CA LYS A 53 7.79 -3.98 -11.18
C LYS A 53 7.10 -4.16 -9.84
N ILE A 54 7.68 -4.96 -8.97
CA ILE A 54 7.23 -5.11 -7.59
C ILE A 54 8.37 -4.59 -6.73
N VAL A 55 8.17 -3.44 -6.07
CA VAL A 55 9.23 -2.76 -5.33
C VAL A 55 8.73 -2.32 -3.95
N PRO A 56 9.54 -2.52 -2.89
CA PRO A 56 9.14 -2.12 -1.55
C PRO A 56 9.02 -0.60 -1.43
N LEU A 57 8.13 -0.15 -0.55
CA LEU A 57 8.10 1.24 -0.13
C LEU A 57 9.32 1.55 0.73
N THR A 58 10.02 2.64 0.41
CA THR A 58 11.29 3.05 1.05
C THR A 58 11.29 4.54 1.42
N ASN A 59 12.39 4.97 2.04
CA ASN A 59 12.71 6.35 2.40
C ASN A 59 11.61 7.05 3.22
N PRO A 60 11.33 6.65 4.49
CA PRO A 60 10.27 7.27 5.27
C PRO A 60 10.53 8.75 5.54
N ILE A 61 9.69 9.63 5.02
CA ILE A 61 9.74 11.09 5.21
C ILE A 61 8.66 11.56 6.18
N PRO A 62 8.88 12.65 6.94
CA PRO A 62 7.82 13.28 7.74
C PRO A 62 6.60 13.62 6.89
N PHE A 63 5.41 13.44 7.46
CA PHE A 63 4.15 13.86 6.84
C PHE A 63 3.34 14.67 7.84
N GLU A 64 3.11 15.94 7.49
CA GLU A 64 2.34 16.86 8.31
C GLU A 64 0.85 16.66 8.07
N THR A 65 0.08 16.74 9.15
CA THR A 65 -1.38 16.59 9.15
C THR A 65 -1.95 17.69 10.03
N GLU A 66 -3.19 18.10 9.78
CA GLU A 66 -3.87 19.11 10.61
C GLU A 66 -3.92 18.70 12.09
N GLU A 67 -4.06 17.40 12.35
CA GLU A 67 -4.06 16.81 13.70
C GLU A 67 -2.67 16.69 14.34
N ASN A 68 -1.60 17.08 13.64
CA ASN A 68 -0.22 17.06 14.12
C ASN A 68 0.21 15.72 14.75
N ILE A 69 -0.10 14.60 14.08
CA ILE A 69 0.21 13.26 14.58
C ILE A 69 1.73 13.10 14.80
N PRO A 70 2.21 12.90 16.04
CA PRO A 70 3.64 12.83 16.33
C PRO A 70 4.34 11.68 15.61
N HIS A 71 5.52 11.96 15.06
CA HIS A 71 6.39 10.98 14.39
C HIS A 71 5.77 10.27 13.17
N LEU A 72 4.67 10.81 12.61
CA LEU A 72 4.08 10.29 11.39
C LEU A 72 5.08 10.44 10.23
N LYS A 73 5.44 9.29 9.65
CA LYS A 73 6.25 9.21 8.44
C LYS A 73 5.61 8.29 7.43
N ILE A 74 5.60 8.72 6.18
CA ILE A 74 5.10 7.93 5.04
C ILE A 74 6.24 7.62 4.07
N ALA A 75 6.01 6.68 3.16
CA ALA A 75 6.95 6.33 2.11
C ALA A 75 7.32 7.55 1.23
N GLY A 76 8.58 7.97 1.24
CA GLY A 76 9.07 9.10 0.46
C GLY A 76 9.35 8.76 -0.99
N CYS A 77 9.64 7.49 -1.30
CA CYS A 77 9.73 7.00 -2.68
C CYS A 77 8.46 7.23 -3.51
N LEU A 78 7.33 7.59 -2.88
CA LEU A 78 6.13 8.01 -3.59
C LEU A 78 6.36 9.23 -4.51
N GLN A 79 7.37 10.05 -4.22
CA GLN A 79 7.76 11.19 -5.05
C GLN A 79 8.36 10.77 -6.41
N ASP A 80 8.82 9.52 -6.52
CA ASP A 80 9.40 8.97 -7.75
C ASP A 80 8.32 8.52 -8.76
N PHE A 81 7.03 8.68 -8.42
CA PHE A 81 5.89 8.25 -9.23
C PHE A 81 5.02 9.43 -9.65
N ASP A 82 4.65 9.47 -10.93
CA ASP A 82 3.77 10.51 -11.46
C ASP A 82 2.33 10.42 -10.92
N ARG A 83 1.87 9.19 -10.67
CA ARG A 83 0.49 8.88 -10.25
C ARG A 83 0.48 7.71 -9.28
N ILE A 84 -0.39 7.79 -8.29
CA ILE A 84 -0.59 6.75 -7.27
C ILE A 84 -2.04 6.29 -7.34
N ILE A 85 -2.24 4.98 -7.52
CA ILE A 85 -3.58 4.38 -7.56
C ILE A 85 -3.73 3.45 -6.37
N ASN A 86 -4.63 3.79 -5.45
CA ASN A 86 -4.97 2.95 -4.32
C ASN A 86 -6.02 1.90 -4.74
N LEU A 87 -5.64 0.62 -4.78
CA LEU A 87 -6.55 -0.46 -5.14
C LEU A 87 -7.40 -0.90 -3.95
N PRO A 88 -8.70 -1.19 -4.14
CA PRO A 88 -9.60 -1.51 -3.05
C PRO A 88 -9.30 -2.88 -2.42
N LYS A 89 -9.34 -2.95 -1.09
CA LYS A 89 -9.43 -4.20 -0.34
C LYS A 89 -10.30 -3.99 0.89
N ILE A 90 -11.26 -4.87 1.12
CA ILE A 90 -12.01 -4.87 2.38
C ILE A 90 -11.07 -5.33 3.49
N LYS A 91 -10.87 -4.45 4.47
CA LYS A 91 -10.18 -4.74 5.72
C LYS A 91 -11.13 -4.43 6.88
N SER A 92 -11.42 -5.44 7.68
CA SER A 92 -12.01 -5.27 9.02
C SER A 92 -10.88 -5.11 10.03
N HIS A 93 -11.12 -4.33 11.09
CA HIS A 93 -10.15 -4.14 12.15
C HIS A 93 -10.85 -3.87 13.48
N CYS A 94 -10.43 -4.52 14.55
CA CYS A 94 -11.08 -4.41 15.86
C CYS A 94 -11.16 -2.96 16.39
N GLN A 95 -10.20 -2.10 16.03
CA GLN A 95 -10.19 -0.69 16.43
C GLN A 95 -11.02 0.24 15.51
N MET A 96 -11.36 -0.19 14.29
CA MET A 96 -11.94 0.70 13.26
C MET A 96 -13.20 0.15 12.58
N GLY A 97 -13.74 -0.99 13.04
CA GLY A 97 -14.87 -1.69 12.43
C GLY A 97 -14.53 -2.16 11.01
N MET A 98 -14.80 -1.31 10.01
CA MET A 98 -14.55 -1.54 8.59
C MET A 98 -13.90 -0.30 7.96
N THR A 99 -12.72 -0.47 7.36
CA THR A 99 -11.94 0.64 6.80
C THR A 99 -11.90 0.68 5.27
N VAL A 100 -12.32 -0.41 4.63
CA VAL A 100 -12.25 -0.59 3.16
C VAL A 100 -10.87 -0.15 2.61
N ALA A 101 -10.84 0.66 1.55
CA ALA A 101 -9.63 1.08 0.86
C ALA A 101 -8.78 2.10 1.63
N ILE A 102 -9.32 2.77 2.65
CA ILE A 102 -8.60 3.80 3.41
C ILE A 102 -7.42 3.18 4.17
N LYS A 103 -7.58 1.98 4.72
CA LYS A 103 -6.49 1.28 5.44
C LYS A 103 -5.36 0.79 4.52
N ASN A 104 -5.52 0.88 3.20
CA ASN A 104 -4.40 0.67 2.30
C ASN A 104 -3.43 1.87 2.32
N LEU A 105 -3.91 3.08 2.58
CA LEU A 105 -3.03 4.26 2.76
C LEU A 105 -2.22 4.19 4.06
N PHE A 106 -2.73 3.52 5.09
CA PHE A 106 -1.89 3.18 6.26
C PHE A 106 -0.74 2.21 5.89
N GLY A 107 -0.82 1.56 4.73
CA GLY A 107 0.31 0.84 4.11
C GLY A 107 1.47 1.74 3.72
N LEU A 108 1.30 3.05 3.64
CA LEU A 108 2.40 4.00 3.36
C LEU A 108 3.29 4.23 4.59
N VAL A 109 2.81 3.92 5.79
CA VAL A 109 3.63 3.91 7.01
C VAL A 109 4.49 2.65 7.00
N ILE A 110 5.81 2.76 6.85
CA ILE A 110 6.66 1.58 6.61
C ILE A 110 6.97 0.82 7.91
N GLY A 111 6.76 -0.50 7.89
CA GLY A 111 7.28 -1.46 8.88
C GLY A 111 6.75 -1.27 10.31
N LYS A 112 7.64 -1.38 11.30
CA LYS A 112 7.33 -1.33 12.75
C LYS A 112 6.75 0.03 13.22
N ARG A 113 6.72 1.05 12.36
CA ARG A 113 6.04 2.33 12.65
C ARG A 113 4.52 2.16 12.78
N LYS A 114 3.93 1.20 12.04
CA LYS A 114 2.49 0.90 12.10
C LYS A 114 2.01 0.55 13.51
N PRO A 115 2.56 -0.47 14.21
CA PRO A 115 2.14 -0.78 15.58
C PRO A 115 2.47 0.32 16.58
N ILE A 116 3.53 1.11 16.37
CA ILE A 116 3.86 2.25 17.25
C ILE A 116 2.76 3.31 17.16
N LEU A 117 2.36 3.71 15.94
CA LEU A 117 1.24 4.64 15.72
C LEU A 117 -0.07 4.12 16.32
N HIS A 118 -0.32 2.80 16.27
CA HIS A 118 -1.47 2.19 16.93
C HIS A 118 -1.50 2.38 18.46
N CYS A 119 -0.34 2.49 19.11
CA CYS A 119 -0.26 2.71 20.56
C CYS A 119 -0.28 4.19 20.95
N LEU A 120 0.16 5.09 20.06
CA LEU A 120 0.24 6.52 20.33
C LEU A 120 -1.09 7.25 20.13
N VAL A 121 -1.96 6.73 19.25
CA VAL A 121 -3.25 7.36 18.95
C VAL A 121 -4.35 6.72 19.81
N LYS A 122 -5.04 7.53 20.61
CA LYS A 122 -6.23 7.10 21.35
C LYS A 122 -7.38 6.89 20.38
N ASN A 123 -7.97 5.70 20.37
CA ASN A 123 -9.24 5.48 19.67
C ASN A 123 -10.38 5.95 20.56
N ASP A 124 -10.60 7.26 20.61
CA ASP A 124 -11.81 7.79 21.22
C ASP A 124 -12.95 7.40 20.27
N LYS A 125 -13.64 6.32 20.63
CA LYS A 125 -14.84 5.89 19.91
C LYS A 125 -15.89 6.97 20.10
N ILE A 126 -16.25 7.64 19.02
CA ILE A 126 -17.48 8.45 18.95
C ILE A 126 -18.67 7.51 19.18
#